data_AF-A0A1I5DXM8-F1
#
_entry.id   AF-A0A1I5DXM8-F1
#
_cell.length_a   1.000
_cell.length_b   1.000
_cell.length_c   1.000
_cell.angle_alpha   90.00
_cell.angle_beta   90.00
_cell.angle_gamma   90.00
#
_symmetry.space_group_name_H-M   'P 1'
#
loop_
_entity.id
_entity.type
_entity.pdbx_description
1 polymer ?
#
loop_
_entity_poly.entity_id
_entity_poly.type
_entity_poly.pdbx_seq_one_letter_code
_entity_poly.pdbx_strand_id
1 'polypeptide(L)'
;MDEMELFKVVHSELLMSMQYLEQDLKIIYATIKDGKFNDNYEILADAPLGKILVEFRKLDKEKGFAKIKSKDYELLEDIREIRNYWAHQCYLDFHYIENNQEKYEAFQEVKKRLHYDEQRVYDLQQRMEKLRISVVKKYRNKK
;
A
#
# COMPACT_ATOMS: atom_id res chain seq x y z
N MET A 1 -17.36 3.48 21.65
CA MET A 1 -16.30 2.67 21.04
C MET A 1 -15.14 2.66 22.01
N ASP A 2 -14.70 1.49 22.47
CA ASP A 2 -13.53 1.39 23.33
C ASP A 2 -12.21 1.52 22.52
N GLU A 3 -11.07 1.60 23.20
CA GLU A 3 -9.77 1.79 22.52
C GLU A 3 -9.40 0.63 21.60
N MET A 4 -9.81 -0.60 21.91
CA MET A 4 -9.51 -1.79 21.12
C MET A 4 -10.42 -1.85 19.89
N GLU A 5 -11.68 -1.47 20.02
CA GLU A 5 -12.60 -1.32 18.89
C GLU A 5 -12.09 -0.26 17.91
N LEU A 6 -11.69 0.92 18.41
CA LEU A 6 -11.12 1.98 17.56
C LEU A 6 -9.84 1.49 16.86
N PHE A 7 -8.95 0.82 17.60
CA PHE A 7 -7.75 0.22 17.02
C PHE A 7 -8.07 -0.72 15.87
N LYS A 8 -9.06 -1.61 16.01
CA LYS A 8 -9.47 -2.55 14.95
C LYS A 8 -10.05 -1.85 13.72
N VAL A 9 -10.82 -0.77 13.92
CA VAL A 9 -11.35 0.04 12.83
C VAL A 9 -10.21 0.67 12.04
N VAL A 10 -9.32 1.39 12.72
CA VAL A 10 -8.18 2.07 12.09
C VAL A 10 -7.22 1.08 11.45
N HIS A 11 -6.97 -0.08 12.08
CA HIS A 11 -6.19 -1.17 11.51
C HIS A 11 -6.79 -1.68 10.20
N SER A 12 -8.11 -1.84 10.14
CA SER A 12 -8.82 -2.27 8.94
C SER A 12 -8.76 -1.20 7.84
N GLU A 13 -8.88 0.08 8.20
CA GLU A 13 -8.75 1.20 7.26
C GLU A 13 -7.34 1.28 6.66
N LEU A 14 -6.30 1.05 7.48
CA LEU A 14 -4.92 0.96 7.00
C LEU A 14 -4.74 -0.15 5.96
N LEU A 15 -5.24 -1.36 6.25
CA LEU A 15 -5.16 -2.49 5.31
C LEU A 15 -5.94 -2.20 4.02
N MET A 16 -7.10 -1.56 4.12
CA MET A 16 -7.89 -1.13 2.97
C MET A 16 -7.11 -0.12 2.10
N SER A 17 -6.45 0.87 2.70
CA SER A 17 -5.61 1.83 1.96
C SER A 17 -4.46 1.15 1.22
N MET A 18 -3.84 0.11 1.80
CA MET A 18 -2.80 -0.68 1.13
C MET A 18 -3.37 -1.44 -0.08
N GLN A 19 -4.55 -2.05 0.05
CA GLN A 19 -5.21 -2.75 -1.05
C GLN A 19 -5.54 -1.81 -2.22
N TYR A 20 -6.01 -0.59 -1.92
CA TYR A 20 -6.25 0.42 -2.96
C TYR A 20 -4.96 0.83 -3.67
N LEU A 21 -3.88 1.01 -2.92
CA LEU A 21 -2.58 1.31 -3.50
C LEU A 21 -2.09 0.19 -4.41
N GLU A 22 -2.19 -1.07 -3.97
CA GLU A 22 -1.86 -2.24 -4.80
C GLU A 22 -2.68 -2.27 -6.10
N GLN A 23 -3.98 -2.02 -6.00
CA GLN A 23 -4.88 -1.99 -7.15
C GLN A 23 -4.52 -0.88 -8.14
N ASP A 24 -4.20 0.31 -7.63
CA ASP A 24 -3.83 1.46 -8.45
C ASP A 24 -2.55 1.20 -9.24
N LEU A 25 -1.54 0.59 -8.61
CA LEU A 25 -0.30 0.18 -9.26
C LEU A 25 -0.56 -0.83 -10.39
N LYS A 26 -1.41 -1.83 -10.16
CA LYS A 26 -1.80 -2.83 -11.19
C LYS A 26 -2.48 -2.16 -12.38
N ILE A 27 -3.43 -1.26 -12.14
CA ILE A 27 -4.16 -0.55 -13.19
C ILE A 27 -3.22 0.34 -14.00
N ILE A 28 -2.32 1.07 -13.34
CA ILE A 28 -1.34 1.93 -14.01
C ILE A 28 -0.44 1.08 -14.91
N TYR A 29 0.11 -0.02 -14.37
CA TYR A 29 0.96 -0.94 -15.14
C TYR A 29 0.24 -1.46 -16.39
N ALA A 30 -0.97 -1.99 -16.21
CA ALA A 30 -1.75 -2.58 -17.30
C ALA A 30 -2.16 -1.56 -18.37
N THR A 31 -2.33 -0.30 -17.99
CA THR A 31 -2.68 0.79 -18.90
C THR A 31 -1.51 1.22 -19.78
N ILE A 32 -0.29 1.20 -19.23
CA ILE A 32 0.88 1.78 -19.89
C ILE A 32 1.69 0.74 -20.66
N LYS A 33 1.73 -0.49 -20.15
CA LYS A 33 2.39 -1.60 -20.83
C LYS A 33 1.73 -1.81 -22.20
N ASP A 34 2.55 -2.00 -23.23
CA ASP A 34 2.06 -2.22 -24.58
C ASP A 34 1.21 -3.51 -24.61
N GLY A 35 0.17 -3.53 -25.46
CA GLY A 35 -0.74 -4.67 -25.59
C GLY A 35 -2.16 -4.41 -25.07
N LYS A 36 -2.88 -5.50 -24.76
CA LYS A 36 -4.24 -5.42 -24.23
C LYS A 36 -4.19 -5.25 -22.71
N PHE A 37 -5.07 -4.39 -22.19
CA PHE A 37 -5.14 -4.08 -20.77
C PHE A 37 -5.37 -5.34 -19.92
N ASN A 38 -6.34 -6.17 -20.28
CA ASN A 38 -6.68 -7.38 -19.51
C ASN A 38 -5.47 -8.32 -19.42
N ASP A 39 -4.82 -8.61 -20.55
CA ASP A 39 -3.63 -9.47 -20.60
C ASP A 39 -2.51 -8.92 -19.70
N ASN A 40 -2.29 -7.61 -19.71
CA ASN A 40 -1.28 -6.98 -18.87
C ASN A 40 -1.66 -6.94 -17.38
N TYR A 41 -2.95 -6.83 -17.07
CA TYR A 41 -3.46 -6.85 -15.70
C TYR A 41 -3.28 -8.22 -15.06
N GLU A 42 -3.60 -9.29 -15.80
CA GLU A 42 -3.45 -10.69 -15.35
C GLU A 42 -2.00 -11.03 -14.95
N ILE A 43 -0.99 -10.39 -15.54
CA ILE A 43 0.42 -10.57 -15.14
C ILE A 43 0.65 -10.26 -13.65
N LEU A 44 -0.10 -9.30 -13.11
CA LEU A 44 0.05 -8.79 -11.76
C LEU A 44 -1.16 -9.07 -10.84
N ALA A 45 -2.21 -9.74 -11.33
CA ALA A 45 -3.46 -9.94 -10.59
C ALA A 45 -3.20 -10.57 -9.21
N ASP A 46 -2.44 -11.66 -9.17
CA ASP A 46 -2.08 -12.40 -7.93
C ASP A 46 -0.65 -12.13 -7.47
N ALA A 47 0.01 -11.11 -8.03
CA ALA A 47 1.38 -10.80 -7.67
C ALA A 47 1.44 -10.18 -6.25
N PRO A 48 2.42 -10.58 -5.41
CA PRO A 48 2.66 -9.88 -4.14
C PRO A 48 3.14 -8.45 -4.42
N LEU A 49 2.88 -7.52 -3.50
CA LEU A 49 3.26 -6.10 -3.65
C LEU A 49 4.72 -5.91 -4.06
N GLY A 50 5.66 -6.67 -3.48
CA GLY A 50 7.08 -6.59 -3.87
C GLY A 50 7.33 -6.87 -5.37
N LYS A 51 6.61 -7.83 -5.97
CA LYS A 51 6.71 -8.13 -7.41
C LYS A 51 6.05 -7.01 -8.25
N ILE A 52 4.93 -6.46 -7.78
CA ILE A 52 4.26 -5.32 -8.42
C ILE A 52 5.22 -4.12 -8.50
N LEU A 53 5.89 -3.78 -7.39
CA LEU A 53 6.82 -2.65 -7.31
C LEU A 53 8.01 -2.80 -8.26
N VAL A 54 8.58 -4.01 -8.35
CA VAL A 54 9.68 -4.31 -9.28
C VAL A 54 9.25 -4.08 -10.73
N GLU A 55 8.10 -4.62 -11.13
CA GLU A 55 7.59 -4.49 -12.50
C GLU A 55 7.18 -3.05 -12.83
N PHE A 56 6.57 -2.36 -11.87
CA PHE A 56 6.20 -0.95 -12.00
C PHE A 56 7.45 -0.07 -12.21
N ARG A 57 8.50 -0.29 -11.41
CA ARG A 57 9.76 0.46 -11.51
C ARG A 57 10.49 0.22 -12.83
N LYS A 58 10.43 -1.00 -13.38
CA LYS A 58 10.97 -1.31 -14.71
C LYS A 58 10.22 -0.53 -15.79
N LEU A 59 8.88 -0.61 -15.77
CA LEU A 59 8.04 0.05 -16.77
C LEU A 59 8.22 1.58 -16.74
N ASP A 60 8.39 2.17 -15.55
CA ASP A 60 8.61 3.60 -15.41
C ASP A 60 9.97 4.04 -15.98
N LYS A 61 11.02 3.25 -15.78
CA LYS A 61 12.32 3.48 -16.42
C LYS A 61 12.24 3.41 -17.95
N GLU A 62 11.43 2.51 -18.48
CA GLU A 62 11.28 2.31 -19.94
C GLU A 62 10.42 3.40 -20.61
N LYS A 63 9.32 3.80 -19.97
CA LYS A 63 8.30 4.66 -20.59
C LYS A 63 8.28 6.09 -20.05
N GLY A 64 8.96 6.37 -18.94
CA GLY A 64 9.06 7.71 -18.32
C GLY A 64 7.69 8.32 -18.00
N PHE A 65 6.74 7.49 -17.55
CA PHE A 65 5.35 7.91 -17.43
C PHE A 65 5.05 8.55 -16.08
N ALA A 66 5.78 8.15 -15.04
CA ALA A 66 5.54 8.61 -13.70
C ALA A 66 6.52 9.74 -13.40
N LYS A 67 6.01 10.84 -12.84
CA LYS A 67 6.85 11.84 -12.17
C LYS A 67 7.23 11.36 -10.76
N ILE A 68 7.34 10.04 -10.56
CA ILE A 68 7.65 9.42 -9.27
C ILE A 68 9.14 9.61 -9.03
N LYS A 69 9.49 10.18 -7.88
CA LYS A 69 10.88 10.41 -7.48
C LYS A 69 11.43 9.19 -6.74
N SER A 70 12.75 9.10 -6.59
CA SER A 70 13.37 8.02 -5.80
C SER A 70 12.75 7.88 -4.39
N LYS A 71 12.44 9.00 -3.72
CA LYS A 71 11.77 9.01 -2.41
C LYS A 71 10.37 8.38 -2.41
N ASP A 72 9.65 8.44 -3.52
CA ASP A 72 8.34 7.81 -3.64
C ASP A 72 8.47 6.29 -3.78
N TYR A 73 9.53 5.82 -4.45
CA TYR A 73 9.87 4.39 -4.50
C TYR A 73 10.37 3.85 -3.15
N GLU A 74 11.15 4.65 -2.40
CA GLU A 74 11.54 4.31 -1.02
C GLU A 74 10.30 4.13 -0.14
N LEU A 75 9.35 5.05 -0.22
CA LEU A 75 8.09 4.94 0.52
C LEU A 75 7.24 3.74 0.07
N LEU A 76 7.26 3.38 -1.22
CA LEU A 76 6.57 2.18 -1.71
C LEU A 76 7.19 0.88 -1.17
N GLU A 77 8.53 0.82 -1.06
CA GLU A 77 9.20 -0.31 -0.40
C GLU A 77 8.88 -0.35 1.10
N ASP A 78 8.84 0.81 1.78
CA ASP A 78 8.40 0.88 3.18
C ASP A 78 6.98 0.33 3.35
N ILE A 79 6.05 0.60 2.42
CA ILE A 79 4.67 0.06 2.49
C ILE A 79 4.67 -1.46 2.52
N ARG A 80 5.57 -2.12 1.78
CA ARG A 80 5.68 -3.59 1.82
C ARG A 80 5.98 -4.08 3.23
N GLU A 81 6.89 -3.43 3.93
CA GLU A 81 7.27 -3.79 5.30
C GLU A 81 6.15 -3.46 6.29
N ILE A 82 5.54 -2.28 6.15
CA ILE A 82 4.39 -1.85 6.96
C ILE A 82 3.23 -2.85 6.79
N ARG A 83 2.86 -3.20 5.56
CA ARG A 83 1.81 -4.18 5.25
C ARG A 83 2.08 -5.53 5.89
N ASN A 84 3.31 -6.02 5.79
CA ASN A 84 3.67 -7.32 6.38
C ASN A 84 3.53 -7.29 7.90
N TYR A 85 3.97 -6.22 8.56
CA TYR A 85 3.80 -6.06 10.00
C TYR A 85 2.31 -6.04 10.41
N TRP A 86 1.49 -5.21 9.75
CA TRP A 86 0.06 -5.08 10.11
C TRP A 86 -0.78 -6.30 9.74
N ALA A 87 -0.34 -7.10 8.75
CA ALA A 87 -1.03 -8.33 8.37
C ALA A 87 -0.64 -9.55 9.22
N HIS A 88 0.58 -9.57 9.77
CA HIS A 88 1.15 -10.80 10.35
C HIS A 88 1.63 -10.67 11.80
N GLN A 89 1.99 -9.48 12.28
CA GLN A 89 2.72 -9.31 13.55
C GLN A 89 1.99 -8.47 14.60
N CYS A 90 1.21 -7.46 14.20
CA CYS A 90 0.73 -6.40 15.11
C CYS A 90 0.03 -6.88 16.40
N TYR A 91 -0.77 -7.95 16.35
CA TYR A 91 -1.45 -8.48 17.54
C TYR A 91 -0.52 -9.31 18.42
N LEU A 92 0.48 -9.98 17.83
CA LEU A 92 1.41 -10.83 18.57
C LEU A 92 2.27 -10.02 19.55
N ASP A 93 2.54 -8.75 19.23
CA ASP A 93 3.39 -7.85 20.03
C ASP A 93 2.82 -7.52 21.41
N PHE A 94 1.52 -7.74 21.65
CA PHE A 94 0.92 -7.48 22.96
C PHE A 94 -0.03 -8.60 23.44
N HIS A 95 -0.58 -9.43 22.56
CA HIS A 95 -1.66 -10.36 22.92
C HIS A 95 -1.26 -11.37 24.00
N TYR A 96 -0.03 -11.89 23.92
CA TYR A 96 0.49 -12.95 24.80
C TYR A 96 1.17 -12.45 26.08
N ILE A 97 1.19 -11.13 26.32
CA ILE A 97 1.70 -10.59 27.58
C ILE A 97 0.69 -10.87 28.71
N GLU A 98 1.13 -11.55 29.76
CA GLU A 98 0.28 -11.97 30.89
C GLU A 98 0.00 -10.82 31.88
N ASN A 99 1.01 -9.97 32.12
CA ASN A 99 0.86 -8.81 33.01
C ASN A 99 0.00 -7.73 32.33
N ASN A 100 -1.12 -7.36 32.97
CA ASN A 100 -2.08 -6.39 32.42
C ASN A 100 -1.48 -5.00 32.18
N GLN A 101 -0.58 -4.53 33.04
CA GLN A 101 0.06 -3.22 32.90
C GLN A 101 1.03 -3.23 31.71
N GLU A 102 1.90 -4.24 31.64
CA GLU A 102 2.86 -4.40 30.53
C GLU A 102 2.14 -4.60 29.19
N LYS A 103 1.06 -5.39 29.19
CA LYS A 103 0.21 -5.58 28.01
C LYS A 103 -0.38 -4.27 27.52
N TYR A 104 -0.87 -3.44 28.44
CA TYR A 104 -1.45 -2.16 28.11
C TYR A 104 -0.39 -1.20 27.55
N GLU A 105 0.81 -1.17 28.14
CA GLU A 105 1.94 -0.37 27.64
C GLU A 105 2.37 -0.81 26.23
N ALA A 106 2.52 -2.12 26.00
CA ALA A 106 2.82 -2.66 24.67
C ALA A 106 1.73 -2.33 23.65
N PHE A 107 0.46 -2.43 24.04
CA PHE A 107 -0.67 -2.03 23.18
C PHE A 107 -0.60 -0.54 22.82
N GLN A 108 -0.24 0.35 23.75
CA GLN A 108 -0.11 1.78 23.45
C GLN A 108 1.04 2.06 22.47
N GLU A 109 2.15 1.33 22.53
CA GLU A 109 3.24 1.46 21.53
C GLU A 109 2.79 0.99 20.14
N VAL A 110 2.06 -0.14 20.06
CA VAL A 110 1.48 -0.60 18.79
C VAL A 110 0.47 0.41 18.24
N LYS A 111 -0.36 1.02 19.09
CA LYS A 111 -1.33 2.06 18.69
C LYS A 111 -0.64 3.33 18.19
N LYS A 112 0.44 3.78 18.84
CA LYS A 112 1.25 4.92 18.34
C LYS A 112 1.82 4.63 16.95
N ARG A 113 2.33 3.43 16.74
CA ARG A 113 2.81 2.99 15.43
C ARG A 113 1.69 2.97 14.40
N LEU A 114 0.50 2.49 14.77
CA LEU A 114 -0.67 2.47 13.88
C LEU A 114 -0.98 3.85 13.34
N HIS A 115 -1.06 4.84 14.23
CA HIS A 115 -1.35 6.21 13.83
C HIS A 115 -0.29 6.80 12.87
N TYR A 116 0.98 6.51 13.13
CA TYR A 116 2.07 6.96 12.26
C TYR A 116 2.02 6.31 10.86
N ASP A 117 1.82 4.99 10.82
CA ASP A 117 1.80 4.24 9.57
C ASP A 117 0.54 4.53 8.74
N GLU A 118 -0.61 4.69 9.39
CA GLU A 118 -1.88 5.03 8.74
C GLU A 118 -1.78 6.33 7.93
N GLN A 119 -1.26 7.39 8.55
CA GLN A 119 -1.12 8.67 7.88
C GLN A 119 -0.20 8.57 6.65
N ARG A 120 0.93 7.87 6.78
CA ARG A 120 1.89 7.67 5.69
C ARG A 120 1.29 6.90 4.52
N VAL A 121 0.58 5.82 4.81
CA VAL A 121 -0.06 4.99 3.79
C VAL A 121 -1.19 5.75 3.11
N TYR A 122 -2.02 6.46 3.87
CA TYR A 122 -3.09 7.28 3.32
C TYR A 122 -2.57 8.35 2.35
N ASP A 123 -1.54 9.11 2.75
CA ASP A 123 -0.95 10.15 1.90
C ASP A 123 -0.36 9.58 0.60
N LEU A 124 0.23 8.38 0.64
CA LEU A 124 0.73 7.73 -0.57
C LEU A 124 -0.42 7.17 -1.43
N GLN A 125 -1.43 6.56 -0.82
CA GLN A 125 -2.62 6.07 -1.51
C GLN A 125 -3.29 7.21 -2.30
N GLN A 126 -3.50 8.38 -1.67
CA GLN A 126 -4.08 9.54 -2.32
C GLN A 126 -3.25 10.05 -3.52
N ARG A 127 -1.92 9.96 -3.44
CA ARG A 127 -1.02 10.34 -4.55
C ARG A 127 -1.06 9.32 -5.68
N MET A 128 -1.09 8.02 -5.36
CA MET A 128 -1.19 6.93 -6.34
C MET A 128 -2.53 6.95 -7.07
N GLU A 129 -3.62 7.23 -6.36
CA GLU A 129 -4.94 7.38 -6.97
C GLU A 129 -4.96 8.52 -8.00
N LYS A 130 -4.41 9.68 -7.65
CA LYS A 130 -4.29 10.83 -8.57
C LYS A 130 -3.44 10.47 -9.80
N LEU A 131 -2.35 9.74 -9.61
CA LEU A 131 -1.52 9.26 -10.70
C LEU A 131 -2.28 8.28 -11.60
N ARG A 132 -2.99 7.30 -11.03
CA ARG A 132 -3.85 6.35 -11.76
C ARG A 132 -4.85 7.09 -12.64
N ILE A 133 -5.59 8.03 -12.07
CA ILE A 133 -6.57 8.83 -12.82
C ILE A 133 -5.91 9.58 -13.97
N SER A 134 -4.76 10.21 -13.74
CA SER A 134 -4.01 10.94 -14.77
C SER A 134 -3.53 10.04 -15.91
N VAL A 135 -2.95 8.89 -15.56
CA VAL A 135 -2.47 7.88 -16.52
C VAL A 135 -3.62 7.36 -17.37
N VAL A 136 -4.70 6.88 -16.73
CA VAL A 136 -5.84 6.31 -17.44
C VAL A 136 -6.44 7.32 -18.42
N LYS A 137 -6.62 8.59 -18.00
CA LYS A 137 -7.09 9.65 -18.90
C LYS A 137 -6.15 9.88 -20.09
N LYS A 138 -4.84 9.94 -19.86
CA LYS A 138 -3.84 10.20 -20.90
C LYS A 138 -3.77 9.09 -21.95
N TYR A 139 -3.86 7.83 -21.53
CA TYR A 139 -3.65 6.68 -22.40
C TYR A 139 -4.93 6.11 -23.01
N ARG A 140 -6.10 6.35 -22.41
CA ARG A 140 -7.40 5.99 -23.01
C ARG A 140 -7.71 6.82 -24.26
N ASN A 141 -7.21 8.05 -24.34
CA ASN A 141 -7.40 8.94 -25.50
C ASN A 141 -6.39 8.70 -26.63
N LYS A 142 -5.49 7.70 -26.50
CA LYS A 142 -4.48 7.34 -27.51
C LYS A 142 -4.85 6.10 -28.34
N LYS A 143 -6.02 5.50 -28.08
CA LYS A 143 -6.62 4.45 -28.91
C LYS A 143 -7.75 5.05 -29.71
#